data_AF-A0A971Y0I9-F1
#
_entry.id   AF-A0A971Y0I9-F1
#
_cell.length_a   1.000
_cell.length_b   1.000
_cell.length_c   1.000
_cell.angle_alpha   90.00
_cell.angle_beta   90.00
_cell.angle_gamma   90.00
#
_symmetry.space_group_name_H-M   'P 1'
#
loop_
_entity.id
_entity.type
_entity.pdbx_description
1 polymer ?
#
loop_
_entity_poly.entity_id
_entity_poly.type
_entity_poly.pdbx_seq_one_letter_code
_entity_poly.pdbx_strand_id
1 'polypeptide(L)'
;MASGHPYDIIVVGAGHAGCEAALAAARMNCRVLLLTMNLDAIALMPCNPSIGGPAKAHLVREIDALGGEMGRNINETLIQIRLLNTNKGPAVHSLRAQADKVAYQQRMKKVLEEQANLTLRQAVVEDIIADKDGVKGVKTRLGTVYYARCLIVTPGTYTDSRLIIGDRTWPGGPNGQEGPADLSSSLRKLGLELARFK
;
A
#
# COMPACT_ATOMS: atom_id res chain seq x y z
N MET A 1 5.24 -20.27 -22.00
CA MET A 1 4.68 -19.33 -23.00
C MET A 1 4.77 -17.94 -22.40
N ALA A 2 5.61 -17.07 -22.95
CA ALA A 2 5.68 -15.68 -22.50
C ALA A 2 4.33 -15.01 -22.78
N SER A 3 3.54 -14.76 -21.75
CA SER A 3 2.28 -14.04 -21.89
C SER A 3 2.57 -12.67 -22.49
N GLY A 4 1.84 -12.27 -23.53
CA GLY A 4 1.96 -10.98 -24.21
C GLY A 4 1.62 -9.74 -23.35
N HIS A 5 1.67 -9.87 -22.02
CA HIS A 5 1.51 -8.79 -21.06
C HIS A 5 2.89 -8.35 -20.54
N PRO A 6 3.18 -7.04 -20.51
CA PRO A 6 4.46 -6.53 -20.03
C PRO A 6 4.68 -6.78 -18.53
N TYR A 7 3.59 -6.95 -17.77
CA TYR A 7 3.62 -7.21 -16.33
C TYR A 7 2.88 -8.51 -15.99
N ASP A 8 3.38 -9.19 -14.96
CA ASP A 8 2.78 -10.39 -14.41
C ASP A 8 1.75 -10.02 -13.32
N ILE A 9 2.07 -9.00 -12.50
CA ILE A 9 1.25 -8.49 -11.39
C ILE A 9 1.15 -6.97 -11.48
N ILE A 10 -0.06 -6.43 -11.29
CA ILE A 10 -0.29 -5.00 -11.03
C ILE A 10 -0.70 -4.83 -9.58
N VAL A 11 -0.09 -3.87 -8.88
CA VAL A 11 -0.46 -3.45 -7.53
C VAL A 11 -1.03 -2.04 -7.59
N VAL A 12 -2.23 -1.84 -7.05
CA VAL A 12 -2.94 -0.55 -7.05
C VAL A 12 -2.92 0.05 -5.65
N GLY A 13 -2.24 1.18 -5.52
CA GLY A 13 -2.01 1.91 -4.28
C GLY A 13 -0.64 1.59 -3.67
N ALA A 14 0.15 2.62 -3.38
CA ALA A 14 1.46 2.49 -2.75
C ALA A 14 1.43 2.84 -1.25
N GLY A 15 0.39 2.39 -0.54
CA GLY A 15 0.37 2.39 0.93
C GLY A 15 1.24 1.28 1.51
N HIS A 16 1.25 1.11 2.83
CA HIS A 16 2.03 0.07 3.52
C HIS A 16 1.83 -1.33 2.92
N ALA A 17 0.56 -1.74 2.72
CA ALA A 17 0.25 -3.04 2.13
C ALA A 17 0.71 -3.18 0.67
N GLY A 18 0.53 -2.13 -0.13
CA GLY A 18 0.94 -2.13 -1.54
C GLY A 18 2.45 -2.15 -1.73
N CYS A 19 3.19 -1.48 -0.84
CA CYS A 19 4.65 -1.53 -0.85
C CYS A 19 5.16 -2.95 -0.61
N GLU A 20 4.70 -3.61 0.46
CA GLU A 20 5.09 -5.00 0.75
C GLU A 20 4.66 -5.97 -0.35
N ALA A 21 3.43 -5.83 -0.85
CA ALA A 21 2.93 -6.68 -1.93
C ALA A 21 3.77 -6.56 -3.20
N ALA A 22 4.12 -5.34 -3.60
CA ALA A 22 4.92 -5.09 -4.80
C ALA A 22 6.37 -5.58 -4.62
N LEU A 23 7.00 -5.30 -3.47
CA LEU A 23 8.34 -5.75 -3.17
C LEU A 23 8.42 -7.28 -3.10
N ALA A 24 7.48 -7.94 -2.42
CA ALA A 24 7.43 -9.40 -2.32
C ALA A 24 7.32 -10.04 -3.71
N ALA A 25 6.37 -9.59 -4.53
CA ALA A 25 6.20 -10.09 -5.89
C ALA A 25 7.45 -9.86 -6.76
N ALA A 26 8.05 -8.67 -6.72
CA ALA A 26 9.24 -8.35 -7.51
C ALA A 26 10.47 -9.17 -7.08
N ARG A 27 10.64 -9.40 -5.76
CA ARG A 27 11.68 -10.25 -5.18
C ARG A 27 11.50 -11.73 -5.52
N MET A 28 10.28 -12.15 -5.83
CA MET A 28 9.95 -13.48 -6.39
C MET A 28 10.13 -13.55 -7.92
N ASN A 29 10.79 -12.56 -8.53
CA ASN A 29 11.04 -12.46 -9.99
C ASN A 29 9.79 -12.26 -10.86
N CYS A 30 8.68 -11.78 -10.31
CA CYS A 30 7.56 -11.31 -11.12
C CYS A 30 7.84 -9.91 -11.66
N ARG A 31 7.43 -9.61 -12.90
CA ARG A 31 7.41 -8.25 -13.44
C ARG A 31 6.21 -7.50 -12.85
N VAL A 32 6.47 -6.55 -11.96
CA VAL A 32 5.44 -5.85 -11.19
C VAL A 32 5.29 -4.41 -11.69
N LEU A 33 4.05 -3.96 -11.84
CA LEU A 33 3.71 -2.54 -11.96
C LEU A 33 3.00 -2.09 -10.69
N LEU A 34 3.62 -1.17 -9.94
CA LEU A 34 3.01 -0.50 -8.80
C LEU A 34 2.48 0.87 -9.23
N LEU A 35 1.16 1.04 -9.15
CA LEU A 35 0.46 2.28 -9.47
C LEU A 35 0.08 3.02 -8.20
N THR A 36 0.36 4.32 -8.15
CA THR A 36 -0.06 5.19 -7.05
C THR A 36 -0.61 6.51 -7.57
N MET A 37 -1.52 7.13 -6.82
CA MET A 37 -2.08 8.44 -7.20
C MET A 37 -1.06 9.57 -7.02
N ASN A 38 -0.14 9.40 -6.07
CA ASN A 38 0.90 10.38 -5.77
C ASN A 38 2.17 9.65 -5.31
N LEU A 39 3.29 9.91 -6.00
CA LEU A 39 4.60 9.32 -5.68
C LEU A 39 5.19 9.88 -4.38
N ASP A 40 4.78 11.07 -3.95
CA ASP A 40 5.25 11.68 -2.69
C ASP A 40 4.43 11.22 -1.48
N ALA A 41 3.33 10.50 -1.73
CA ALA A 41 2.49 9.89 -0.70
C ALA A 41 2.77 8.39 -0.50
N ILE A 42 3.86 7.87 -1.08
CA ILE A 42 4.27 6.46 -0.88
C ILE A 42 4.50 6.19 0.60
N ALA A 43 3.91 5.09 1.09
CA ALA A 43 3.97 4.65 2.48
C ALA A 43 3.72 5.77 3.50
N LEU A 44 2.85 6.73 3.15
CA LEU A 44 2.46 7.82 4.03
C LEU A 44 1.96 7.26 5.36
N MET A 45 2.39 7.87 6.46
CA MET A 45 1.91 7.59 7.82
C MET A 45 0.90 8.68 8.25
N PRO A 46 -0.37 8.66 7.76
CA PRO A 46 -1.31 9.76 7.99
C PRO A 46 -1.77 9.87 9.45
N CYS A 47 -1.69 8.78 10.22
CA CYS A 47 -2.07 8.74 11.62
C CYS A 47 -0.84 8.97 12.53
N ASN A 48 -0.37 7.93 13.21
CA ASN A 48 0.71 8.01 14.19
C ASN A 48 2.11 7.93 13.54
N PRO A 49 3.09 8.78 13.91
CA PRO A 49 4.50 8.62 13.53
C PRO A 49 5.19 7.42 14.22
N SER A 50 4.55 6.24 14.30
CA SER A 50 5.17 5.10 15.00
C SER A 50 4.86 3.75 14.36
N ILE A 51 5.85 2.86 14.36
CA ILE A 51 5.74 1.45 13.96
C ILE A 51 5.94 0.55 15.18
N GLY A 52 5.21 -0.57 15.22
CA GLY A 52 5.19 -1.49 16.36
C GLY A 52 4.21 -1.07 17.45
N GLY A 53 4.54 -1.40 18.70
CA GLY A 53 3.62 -1.39 19.83
C GLY A 53 2.89 -2.73 20.00
N PRO A 54 2.05 -2.88 21.04
CA PRO A 54 1.45 -4.17 21.41
C PRO A 54 0.77 -4.85 20.22
N ALA A 55 1.00 -6.15 20.07
CA ALA A 55 0.70 -6.99 18.89
C ALA A 55 1.43 -6.57 17.59
N LYS A 56 1.40 -5.30 17.22
CA LYS A 56 1.99 -4.77 15.98
C LYS A 56 3.48 -5.04 15.84
N ALA A 57 4.23 -5.01 16.95
CA ALA A 57 5.67 -5.27 16.92
C ALA A 57 6.01 -6.68 16.46
N HIS A 58 5.20 -7.67 16.85
CA HIS A 58 5.37 -9.06 16.42
C HIS A 58 5.12 -9.17 14.92
N LEU A 59 4.03 -8.57 14.42
CA LEU A 59 3.75 -8.53 12.98
C LEU A 59 4.87 -7.86 12.17
N VAL A 60 5.44 -6.75 12.66
CA VAL A 60 6.58 -6.09 11.99
C VAL A 60 7.79 -7.02 11.93
N ARG A 61 8.08 -7.76 13.01
CA ARG A 61 9.16 -8.74 13.05
C ARG A 61 8.90 -9.94 12.15
N GLU A 62 7.66 -10.40 12.06
CA GLU A 62 7.24 -11.48 11.16
C GLU A 62 7.37 -11.05 9.70
N ILE A 63 6.95 -9.82 9.36
CA ILE A 63 7.15 -9.23 8.02
C ILE A 63 8.65 -9.21 7.68
N ASP A 64 9.49 -8.71 8.58
CA ASP A 64 10.95 -8.68 8.38
C ASP A 64 11.55 -10.09 8.21
N ALA A 65 11.11 -11.07 9.02
CA ALA A 65 11.55 -12.46 8.92
C ALA A 65 11.16 -13.12 7.59
N LEU A 66 10.02 -12.73 7.01
CA LEU A 66 9.59 -13.16 5.67
C LEU A 66 10.28 -12.40 4.53
N GLY A 67 11.19 -11.47 4.84
CA GLY A 67 11.92 -10.67 3.85
C GLY A 67 11.17 -9.43 3.35
N GLY A 68 10.14 -8.99 4.09
CA GLY A 68 9.48 -7.71 3.88
C GLY A 68 10.35 -6.52 4.28
N GLU A 69 9.88 -5.32 3.97
CA GLU A 69 10.69 -4.11 4.07
C GLU A 69 10.39 -3.26 5.33
N MET A 70 9.18 -3.37 5.89
CA MET A 70 8.70 -2.52 6.99
C MET A 70 9.68 -2.44 8.17
N GLY A 71 10.26 -3.58 8.57
CA GLY A 71 11.23 -3.66 9.67
C GLY A 71 12.56 -2.98 9.35
N ARG A 72 13.04 -3.09 8.12
CA ARG A 72 14.27 -2.43 7.65
C ARG A 72 14.06 -0.94 7.47
N ASN A 73 12.93 -0.56 6.86
CA ASN A 73 12.57 0.83 6.63
C ASN A 73 12.48 1.62 7.94
N ILE A 74 11.83 1.04 8.97
CA ILE A 74 11.77 1.72 10.28
C ILE A 74 13.13 1.81 10.96
N ASN A 75 14.00 0.81 10.83
CA ASN A 75 15.33 0.86 11.45
C ASN A 75 16.19 2.02 10.94
N GLU A 76 16.10 2.31 9.64
CA GLU A 76 16.84 3.41 9.00
C GLU A 76 16.27 4.80 9.30
N THR A 77 15.01 4.88 9.77
CA THR A 77 14.26 6.14 9.86
C THR A 77 13.68 6.40 11.24
N LEU A 78 14.05 5.59 12.25
CA LEU A 78 13.59 5.78 13.62
C LEU A 78 14.31 6.93 14.29
N ILE A 79 13.57 7.71 15.07
CA ILE A 79 14.10 8.77 15.93
C ILE A 79 14.32 8.21 17.35
N GLN A 80 13.43 7.31 17.77
CA GLN A 80 13.47 6.69 19.09
C GLN A 80 12.88 5.29 19.02
N ILE A 81 13.42 4.35 19.79
CA ILE A 81 12.83 3.04 20.01
C ILE A 81 12.71 2.74 21.51
N ARG A 82 11.63 2.06 21.91
CA ARG A 82 11.43 1.57 23.27
C ARG A 82 10.91 0.15 23.27
N LEU A 83 11.36 -0.64 24.25
CA LEU A 83 10.75 -1.91 24.58
C LEU A 83 9.63 -1.66 25.59
N LEU A 84 8.41 -2.11 25.27
CA LEU A 84 7.23 -2.02 26.12
C LEU A 84 7.05 -3.31 26.93
N ASN A 85 6.33 -3.21 28.05
CA ASN A 85 6.03 -4.33 28.96
C ASN A 85 7.29 -5.01 29.56
N THR A 86 8.37 -4.27 29.78
CA THR A 86 9.66 -4.78 30.29
C THR A 86 9.57 -5.38 31.68
N ASN A 87 8.60 -4.94 32.48
CA ASN A 87 8.26 -5.43 33.81
C ASN A 87 7.41 -6.73 33.78
N LYS A 88 7.15 -7.30 32.60
CA LYS A 88 6.48 -8.60 32.42
C LYS A 88 7.42 -9.57 31.68
N GLY A 89 7.00 -10.84 31.53
CA GLY A 89 7.80 -11.86 30.85
C GLY A 89 8.03 -11.58 29.35
N PRO A 90 9.06 -12.18 28.71
CA PRO A 90 9.43 -11.92 27.32
C PRO A 90 8.32 -12.13 26.30
N ALA A 91 7.39 -13.05 26.56
CA ALA A 91 6.27 -13.37 25.67
C ALA A 91 5.32 -12.19 25.40
N VAL A 92 5.34 -11.15 26.25
CA VAL A 92 4.49 -9.96 26.09
C VAL A 92 5.30 -8.68 25.82
N HIS A 93 6.61 -8.81 25.63
CA HIS A 93 7.46 -7.69 25.26
C HIS A 93 7.12 -7.19 23.85
N SER A 94 7.25 -5.89 23.63
CA SER A 94 6.87 -5.32 22.34
C SER A 94 7.70 -4.08 22.03
N LEU A 95 8.39 -4.07 20.89
CA LEU A 95 9.11 -2.90 20.43
C LEU A 95 8.16 -1.85 19.85
N ARG A 96 8.42 -0.58 20.13
CA ARG A 96 7.73 0.55 19.50
C ARG A 96 8.77 1.58 19.10
N ALA A 97 8.81 1.90 17.81
CA ALA A 97 9.69 2.90 17.24
C ALA A 97 8.87 4.13 16.82
N GLN A 98 9.36 5.32 17.17
CA GLN A 98 8.92 6.58 16.59
C GLN A 98 9.71 6.81 15.30
N ALA A 99 9.00 7.07 14.21
CA ALA A 99 9.55 7.28 12.89
C ALA A 99 9.63 8.78 12.57
N ASP A 100 10.70 9.20 11.90
CA ASP A 100 10.62 10.37 11.05
C ASP A 100 9.73 10.02 9.85
N LYS A 101 8.55 10.64 9.77
CA LYS A 101 7.56 10.34 8.73
C LYS A 101 8.12 10.61 7.33
N VAL A 102 8.84 11.72 7.15
CA VAL A 102 9.35 12.12 5.84
C VAL A 102 10.46 11.17 5.42
N ALA A 103 11.40 10.87 6.32
CA ALA A 103 12.47 9.92 6.04
C ALA A 103 11.92 8.51 5.75
N TYR A 104 10.89 8.06 6.48
CA TYR A 104 10.22 6.77 6.25
C TYR A 104 9.65 6.66 4.83
N GLN A 105 8.97 7.71 4.37
CA GLN A 105 8.41 7.77 3.02
C GLN A 105 9.51 7.82 1.95
N GLN A 106 10.52 8.68 2.13
CA GLN A 106 11.63 8.82 1.19
C GLN A 106 12.43 7.53 1.04
N ARG A 107 12.72 6.84 2.16
CA ARG A 107 13.42 5.56 2.15
C ARG A 107 12.60 4.48 1.43
N MET A 108 11.30 4.37 1.71
CA MET A 108 10.45 3.38 1.05
C MET A 108 10.32 3.66 -0.45
N LYS A 109 10.15 4.92 -0.85
CA LYS A 109 10.15 5.33 -2.27
C LYS A 109 11.44 4.92 -2.95
N LYS A 110 12.60 5.22 -2.36
CA LYS A 110 13.91 4.82 -2.87
C LYS A 110 14.02 3.30 -3.03
N VAL A 111 13.60 2.52 -2.03
CA VAL A 111 13.64 1.05 -2.08
C VAL A 111 12.78 0.51 -3.23
N LEU A 112 11.59 1.08 -3.44
CA LEU A 112 10.72 0.70 -4.55
C LEU A 112 11.34 1.07 -5.92
N GLU A 113 11.91 2.27 -6.05
CA GLU A 113 12.55 2.74 -7.28
C GLU A 113 13.79 1.92 -7.66
N GLU A 114 14.54 1.42 -6.67
CA GLU A 114 15.75 0.62 -6.86
C GLU A 114 15.47 -0.90 -7.00
N GLN A 115 14.25 -1.37 -6.72
CA GLN A 115 13.91 -2.80 -6.75
C GLN A 115 13.83 -3.32 -8.20
N ALA A 116 14.68 -4.29 -8.53
CA ALA A 116 14.62 -5.02 -9.79
C ALA A 116 13.24 -5.68 -10.00
N ASN A 117 12.80 -5.73 -11.26
CA ASN A 117 11.48 -6.21 -11.69
C ASN A 117 10.27 -5.40 -11.20
N LEU A 118 10.47 -4.26 -10.52
CA LEU A 118 9.40 -3.37 -10.10
C LEU A 118 9.41 -2.08 -10.93
N THR A 119 8.28 -1.76 -11.54
CA THR A 119 8.05 -0.47 -12.19
C THR A 119 7.08 0.34 -11.34
N LEU A 120 7.53 1.48 -10.84
CA LEU A 120 6.71 2.42 -10.08
C LEU A 120 6.17 3.51 -11.01
N ARG A 121 4.85 3.77 -11.00
CA ARG A 121 4.24 4.84 -11.80
C ARG A 121 3.14 5.59 -11.06
N GLN A 122 3.09 6.90 -11.30
CA GLN A 122 1.96 7.71 -10.89
C GLN A 122 0.80 7.53 -11.87
N ALA A 123 -0.29 6.92 -11.43
CA ALA A 123 -1.54 6.85 -12.18
C ALA A 123 -2.72 6.56 -11.24
N VAL A 124 -3.85 7.20 -11.51
CA VAL A 124 -5.11 6.94 -10.81
C VAL A 124 -5.85 5.83 -11.55
N VAL A 125 -6.06 4.69 -10.90
CA VAL A 125 -6.84 3.58 -11.45
C VAL A 125 -8.31 3.79 -11.16
N GLU A 126 -9.14 3.69 -12.20
CA GLU A 126 -10.58 3.94 -12.11
C GLU A 126 -11.42 2.74 -12.56
N ASP A 127 -10.85 1.85 -13.38
CA ASP A 127 -11.55 0.65 -13.82
C ASP A 127 -10.65 -0.58 -13.82
N ILE A 128 -11.22 -1.72 -13.43
CA ILE A 128 -10.58 -3.04 -13.46
C ILE A 128 -11.15 -3.77 -14.66
N ILE A 129 -10.27 -4.18 -15.56
CA ILE A 129 -10.63 -4.93 -16.76
C ILE A 129 -10.62 -6.40 -16.39
N ALA A 130 -11.77 -7.05 -16.39
CA ALA A 130 -11.93 -8.47 -16.14
C ALA A 130 -13.02 -9.05 -17.05
N ASP A 131 -12.91 -10.34 -17.31
CA ASP A 131 -13.93 -11.14 -18.01
C ASP A 131 -14.20 -12.45 -17.25
N LYS A 132 -14.92 -13.37 -17.89
CA LYS A 132 -15.25 -14.70 -17.34
C LYS A 132 -14.01 -15.54 -16.98
N ASP A 133 -12.86 -15.27 -17.59
CA ASP A 133 -11.61 -15.99 -17.39
C ASP A 133 -10.71 -15.27 -16.36
N GLY A 134 -11.22 -14.21 -15.72
CA GLY A 134 -10.57 -13.48 -14.64
C GLY A 134 -10.06 -12.09 -15.03
N VAL A 135 -9.21 -11.53 -14.17
CA VAL A 135 -8.64 -10.17 -14.34
C VAL A 135 -7.67 -10.14 -15.52
N LYS A 136 -7.77 -9.09 -16.35
CA LYS A 136 -6.89 -8.82 -17.50
C LYS A 136 -6.03 -7.58 -17.32
N GLY A 137 -6.43 -6.66 -16.44
CA GLY A 137 -5.69 -5.43 -16.24
C GLY A 137 -6.50 -4.33 -15.57
N VAL A 138 -6.03 -3.10 -15.76
CA VAL A 138 -6.66 -1.88 -15.24
C VAL A 138 -6.64 -0.77 -16.27
N LYS A 139 -7.63 0.12 -16.18
CA LYS A 139 -7.68 1.38 -16.92
C LYS A 139 -7.58 2.54 -15.94
N THR A 140 -6.73 3.49 -16.31
CA THR A 140 -6.49 4.70 -15.53
C THR A 140 -7.47 5.81 -15.91
N ARG A 141 -7.56 6.85 -15.07
CA ARG A 141 -8.33 8.08 -15.33
C ARG A 141 -8.01 8.71 -16.69
N LEU A 142 -6.76 8.65 -17.11
CA LEU A 142 -6.30 9.19 -18.40
C LEU A 142 -6.60 8.26 -19.59
N GLY A 143 -7.33 7.17 -19.38
CA GLY A 143 -7.65 6.19 -20.41
C GLY A 143 -6.52 5.22 -20.75
N THR A 144 -5.34 5.34 -20.13
CA THR A 144 -4.24 4.39 -20.33
C THR A 144 -4.61 3.04 -19.74
N VAL A 145 -4.35 1.97 -20.48
CA VAL A 145 -4.63 0.59 -20.09
C VAL A 145 -3.31 -0.14 -19.79
N TYR A 146 -3.28 -0.84 -18.65
CA TYR A 146 -2.18 -1.72 -18.26
C TYR A 146 -2.72 -3.13 -18.09
N TYR A 147 -2.04 -4.11 -18.68
CA TYR A 147 -2.46 -5.51 -18.62
C TYR A 147 -1.59 -6.34 -17.68
N ALA A 148 -2.23 -7.21 -16.90
CA ALA A 148 -1.62 -8.24 -16.08
C ALA A 148 -2.65 -9.32 -15.74
N ARG A 149 -2.17 -10.52 -15.40
CA ARG A 149 -3.03 -11.67 -15.06
C ARG A 149 -3.40 -11.73 -13.58
N CYS A 150 -2.76 -10.90 -12.76
CA CYS A 150 -3.00 -10.81 -11.33
C CYS A 150 -3.04 -9.33 -10.91
N LEU A 151 -3.97 -8.99 -10.03
CA LEU A 151 -4.18 -7.65 -9.53
C LEU A 151 -4.26 -7.69 -8.00
N ILE A 152 -3.49 -6.82 -7.34
CA ILE A 152 -3.56 -6.59 -5.90
C ILE A 152 -4.07 -5.17 -5.68
N VAL A 153 -5.23 -5.03 -5.02
CA VAL A 153 -5.90 -3.74 -4.82
C VAL A 153 -5.75 -3.32 -3.36
N THR A 154 -4.96 -2.28 -3.10
CA THR A 154 -4.67 -1.72 -1.77
C THR A 154 -5.04 -0.23 -1.70
N PRO A 155 -6.33 0.11 -1.83
CA PRO A 155 -6.77 1.50 -2.02
C PRO A 155 -6.71 2.33 -0.74
N GLY A 156 -6.36 1.73 0.41
CA GLY A 156 -6.31 2.41 1.70
C GLY A 156 -7.64 3.09 2.03
N THR A 157 -7.57 4.31 2.54
CA THR A 157 -8.74 5.11 2.93
C THR A 157 -9.13 6.13 1.83
N TYR A 158 -8.92 5.80 0.55
CA TYR A 158 -9.13 6.73 -0.56
C TYR A 158 -10.39 6.44 -1.40
N THR A 159 -10.84 5.19 -1.48
CA THR A 159 -12.05 4.81 -2.25
C THR A 159 -13.33 5.29 -1.56
N ASP A 160 -14.19 6.03 -2.28
CA ASP A 160 -15.42 6.65 -1.78
C ASP A 160 -15.25 7.38 -0.42
N SER A 161 -14.06 7.93 -0.17
CA SER A 161 -13.69 8.47 1.12
C SER A 161 -14.37 9.82 1.38
N ARG A 162 -14.65 10.10 2.66
CA ARG A 162 -15.23 11.35 3.11
C ARG A 162 -14.46 11.85 4.32
N LEU A 163 -14.14 13.14 4.32
CA LEU A 163 -13.62 13.86 5.47
C LEU A 163 -14.81 14.30 6.32
N ILE A 164 -14.72 14.08 7.63
CA ILE A 164 -15.77 14.40 8.60
C ILE A 164 -15.12 15.24 9.70
N ILE A 165 -15.51 16.51 9.81
CA ILE A 165 -15.07 17.43 10.87
C ILE A 165 -16.31 18.06 11.50
N GLY A 166 -16.63 17.63 12.73
CA GLY A 166 -17.87 18.03 13.39
C GLY A 166 -19.10 17.58 12.59
N ASP A 167 -19.95 18.55 12.25
CA ASP A 167 -21.13 18.41 11.41
C ASP A 167 -20.84 18.47 9.90
N ARG A 168 -19.64 18.89 9.51
CA ARG A 168 -19.25 19.04 8.10
C ARG A 168 -18.70 17.74 7.53
N THR A 169 -19.23 17.35 6.37
CA THR A 169 -18.78 16.18 5.62
C THR A 169 -18.59 16.53 4.15
N TRP A 170 -17.45 16.17 3.57
CA TRP A 170 -17.18 16.35 2.14
C TRP A 170 -16.30 15.22 1.59
N PRO A 171 -16.29 14.96 0.27
CA PRO A 171 -15.40 13.99 -0.34
C PRO A 171 -13.93 14.35 -0.09
N GLY A 172 -13.11 13.36 0.24
CA GLY A 172 -11.67 13.59 0.46
C GLY A 172 -10.99 12.43 1.17
N GLY A 173 -9.73 12.22 0.85
CA GLY A 173 -8.83 11.26 1.48
C GLY A 173 -7.88 11.93 2.49
N PRO A 174 -6.94 11.16 3.05
CA PRO A 174 -5.92 11.68 3.96
C PRO A 174 -5.21 12.92 3.42
N ASN A 175 -5.00 13.92 4.29
CA ASN A 175 -4.33 15.17 3.95
C ASN A 175 -4.96 15.94 2.76
N GLY A 176 -6.27 15.78 2.54
CA GLY A 176 -6.99 16.50 1.48
C GLY A 176 -6.75 15.95 0.07
N GLN A 177 -6.11 14.78 -0.05
CA GLN A 177 -5.90 14.13 -1.33
C GLN A 177 -7.22 13.58 -1.88
N GLU A 178 -7.46 13.74 -3.18
CA GLU A 178 -8.60 13.13 -3.83
C GLU A 178 -8.39 11.62 -4.02
N GLY A 179 -9.49 10.87 -3.89
CA GLY A 179 -9.51 9.44 -4.16
C GLY A 179 -9.81 9.12 -5.63
N PRO A 180 -9.74 7.83 -6.01
CA PRO A 180 -10.24 7.39 -7.30
C PRO A 180 -11.77 7.44 -7.28
N ALA A 181 -12.37 8.19 -8.21
CA ALA A 181 -13.82 8.41 -8.24
C ALA A 181 -14.60 7.13 -8.58
N ASP A 182 -14.09 6.35 -9.52
CA ASP A 182 -14.85 5.23 -10.11
C ASP A 182 -14.40 3.84 -9.66
N LEU A 183 -13.30 3.72 -8.91
CA LEU A 183 -12.75 2.41 -8.53
C LEU A 183 -13.74 1.57 -7.70
N SER A 184 -14.48 2.19 -6.78
CA SER A 184 -15.54 1.50 -6.04
C SER A 184 -16.65 0.98 -6.95
N SER A 185 -17.06 1.76 -7.94
CA SER A 185 -18.07 1.34 -8.93
C SER A 185 -17.54 0.15 -9.74
N SER A 186 -16.28 0.20 -10.17
CA SER A 186 -15.63 -0.91 -10.87
C SER A 186 -15.60 -2.19 -10.03
N LEU A 187 -15.23 -2.11 -8.74
CA LEU A 187 -15.25 -3.26 -7.83
C LEU A 187 -16.67 -3.85 -7.67
N ARG A 188 -17.72 -3.01 -7.59
CA ARG A 188 -19.11 -3.49 -7.55
C ARG A 188 -19.52 -4.20 -8.84
N LYS A 189 -19.07 -3.75 -10.01
CA LYS A 189 -19.33 -4.42 -11.29
C LYS A 189 -18.71 -5.83 -11.36
N LEU A 190 -17.64 -6.08 -10.59
CA LEU A 190 -17.06 -7.41 -10.41
C LEU A 190 -17.84 -8.30 -9.43
N GLY A 191 -18.97 -7.82 -8.89
CA GLY A 191 -19.80 -8.55 -7.94
C GLY A 191 -19.32 -8.48 -6.49
N LEU A 192 -18.39 -7.56 -6.16
CA LEU A 192 -17.92 -7.38 -4.79
C LEU A 192 -18.88 -6.53 -3.95
N GLU A 193 -19.19 -7.02 -2.76
CA GLU A 193 -19.93 -6.26 -1.76
C GLU A 193 -18.99 -5.27 -1.05
N LEU A 194 -19.37 -3.99 -1.04
CA LEU A 194 -18.57 -2.93 -0.42
C LEU A 194 -19.30 -2.35 0.79
N ALA A 195 -18.60 -2.35 1.94
CA ALA A 195 -19.00 -1.69 3.17
C ALA A 195 -18.17 -0.42 3.41
N ARG A 196 -18.67 0.48 4.27
CA ARG A 196 -17.96 1.70 4.69
C ARG A 196 -17.55 1.58 6.16
N PHE A 197 -16.27 1.82 6.44
CA PHE A 197 -15.75 1.93 7.80
C PHE A 197 -15.35 3.37 8.11
N LYS A 198 -15.28 3.69 9.40
CA LYS A 198 -14.83 4.98 9.95
C LYS A 198 -13.88 4.72 11.12
#